data_AF-A0A529LLE2-F1
#
_entry.id   AF-A0A529LLE2-F1
#
_cell.length_a   1.000
_cell.length_b   1.000
_cell.length_c   1.000
_cell.angle_alpha   90.00
_cell.angle_beta   90.00
_cell.angle_gamma   90.00
#
_symmetry.space_group_name_H-M   'P 1'
#
loop_
_entity.id
_entity.type
_entity.pdbx_description
1 polymer ?
#
loop_
_entity_poly.entity_id
_entity_poly.type
_entity_poly.pdbx_seq_one_letter_code
_entity_poly.pdbx_strand_id
1 'polypeptide(L)'
;MTSRTPAISTDITNLFATRNTHAVEVAILQPADPFLDMAGEDLRRRIFLTESETGQTLCLRPEFTIPVCLDHISSQAGTPRRYSYLG
;
A
#
# COMPACT_ATOMS: atom_id res chain seq x y z
N MET A 1 -17.76 -0.42 -7.15
CA MET A 1 -17.39 -1.85 -7.09
C MET A 1 -17.35 -2.24 -5.62
N THR A 2 -18.27 -3.07 -5.15
CA THR A 2 -18.20 -3.64 -3.79
C THR A 2 -17.06 -4.64 -3.75
N SER A 3 -15.96 -4.30 -3.06
CA SER A 3 -14.87 -5.23 -2.80
C SER A 3 -15.43 -6.46 -2.08
N ARG A 4 -15.27 -7.65 -2.65
CA ARG A 4 -15.60 -8.91 -1.96
C ARG A 4 -14.47 -9.22 -1.00
N THR A 5 -14.57 -8.69 0.21
CA THR A 5 -13.66 -9.05 1.29
C THR A 5 -13.95 -10.46 1.81
N PRO A 6 -12.92 -11.25 2.16
CA PRO A 6 -13.10 -12.54 2.82
C PRO A 6 -13.92 -12.44 4.10
N ALA A 7 -14.60 -13.53 4.50
CA ALA A 7 -15.41 -13.55 5.73
C ALA A 7 -14.61 -13.20 7.00
N ILE A 8 -13.30 -13.49 7.03
CA ILE A 8 -12.40 -13.19 8.15
C ILE A 8 -12.02 -11.70 8.25
N SER A 9 -12.31 -10.88 7.24
CA SER A 9 -11.85 -9.48 7.21
C SER A 9 -12.35 -8.67 8.40
N THR A 10 -13.59 -8.88 8.84
CA THR A 10 -14.15 -8.19 10.02
C THR A 10 -13.37 -8.53 11.30
N ASP A 11 -13.01 -9.79 11.50
CA ASP A 11 -12.26 -10.22 12.68
C ASP A 11 -10.84 -9.63 12.70
N ILE A 12 -10.20 -9.57 11.53
CA ILE A 12 -8.87 -8.95 11.37
C ILE A 12 -8.93 -7.45 11.68
N THR A 13 -9.89 -6.73 11.11
CA THR A 13 -10.06 -5.29 11.38
C THR A 13 -10.38 -5.02 12.85
N ASN A 14 -11.22 -5.84 13.48
CA ASN A 14 -11.50 -5.75 14.91
C ASN A 14 -10.23 -5.98 15.75
N LEU A 15 -9.44 -7.00 15.43
CA LEU A 15 -8.16 -7.25 16.10
C LEU A 15 -7.22 -6.04 15.98
N PHE A 16 -7.10 -5.45 14.80
CA PHE A 16 -6.29 -4.25 14.58
C PHE A 16 -6.76 -3.04 15.39
N ALA A 17 -8.07 -2.85 15.55
CA ALA A 17 -8.63 -1.80 16.40
C ALA A 17 -8.23 -1.98 17.87
N THR A 18 -8.24 -3.22 18.41
CA THR A 18 -7.79 -3.49 19.80
C THR A 18 -6.31 -3.18 20.05
N ARG A 19 -5.50 -3.03 18.99
CA ARG A 19 -4.06 -2.75 19.05
C ARG A 19 -3.70 -1.28 18.80
N ASN A 20 -4.70 -0.39 18.77
CA ASN A 20 -4.52 1.05 18.53
C ASN A 20 -3.74 1.34 17.23
N THR A 21 -4.15 0.68 16.15
CA THR A 21 -3.59 0.89 14.80
C THR A 21 -4.43 1.89 14.01
N HIS A 22 -3.78 2.61 13.10
CA HIS A 22 -4.43 3.48 12.13
C HIS A 22 -4.66 2.72 10.83
N ALA A 23 -5.93 2.47 10.49
CA ALA A 23 -6.29 1.86 9.22
C ALA A 23 -5.90 2.80 8.07
N VAL A 24 -5.17 2.27 7.09
CA VAL A 24 -4.74 3.00 5.90
C VAL A 24 -5.39 2.42 4.65
N GLU A 25 -5.93 3.31 3.84
CA GLU A 25 -6.40 2.99 2.50
C GLU A 25 -5.32 3.41 1.52
N VAL A 26 -4.81 2.44 0.75
CA VAL A 26 -3.77 2.67 -0.24
C VAL A 26 -4.38 2.51 -1.63
N ALA A 27 -4.08 3.41 -2.56
CA ALA A 27 -4.54 3.29 -3.94
C ALA A 27 -3.91 2.06 -4.62
N ILE A 28 -4.69 1.35 -5.45
CA ILE A 28 -4.19 0.19 -6.20
C ILE A 28 -3.14 0.61 -7.23
N LEU A 29 -3.33 1.76 -7.88
CA LEU A 29 -2.38 2.31 -8.83
C LEU A 29 -1.38 3.19 -8.09
N GLN A 30 -0.09 2.98 -8.31
CA GLN A 30 1.00 3.70 -7.63
C GLN A 30 2.07 4.14 -8.64
N PRO A 31 2.87 5.19 -8.34
CA PRO A 31 4.09 5.48 -9.08
C PRO A 31 5.04 4.27 -9.04
N ALA A 32 5.62 3.89 -10.17
CA ALA A 32 6.46 2.69 -10.25
C ALA A 32 7.84 2.89 -9.61
N ASP A 33 8.42 4.09 -9.73
CA ASP A 33 9.82 4.38 -9.38
C ASP A 33 10.19 3.95 -7.95
N PRO A 34 9.41 4.27 -6.90
CA PRO A 34 9.76 3.87 -5.53
C PRO A 34 9.86 2.36 -5.34
N PHE A 35 9.05 1.59 -6.08
CA PHE A 35 9.11 0.13 -6.02
C PHE A 35 10.28 -0.42 -6.84
N LEU A 36 10.60 0.18 -7.98
CA LEU A 36 11.70 -0.26 -8.84
C LEU A 36 13.08 0.01 -8.21
N ASP A 37 13.21 1.11 -7.47
CA ASP A 37 14.46 1.50 -6.79
C ASP A 37 14.78 0.58 -5.60
N MET A 38 13.74 0.12 -4.89
CA MET A 38 13.85 -0.77 -3.73
C MET A 38 13.77 -2.26 -4.12
N ALA A 39 13.23 -2.57 -5.30
CA ALA A 39 13.10 -3.92 -5.82
C ALA A 39 14.47 -4.50 -6.19
N GLY A 40 14.87 -5.57 -5.51
CA GLY A 40 15.77 -6.54 -6.13
C GLY A 40 15.14 -7.15 -7.38
N GLU A 41 15.93 -7.85 -8.20
CA GLU A 41 15.52 -8.45 -9.47
C GLU A 41 14.24 -9.30 -9.39
N ASP A 42 13.96 -9.93 -8.24
CA ASP A 42 12.78 -10.75 -8.02
C ASP A 42 11.46 -9.95 -7.96
N LEU A 43 11.48 -8.76 -7.35
CA LEU A 43 10.29 -7.92 -7.25
C LEU A 43 10.03 -7.26 -8.61
N ARG A 44 11.08 -6.87 -9.33
CA ARG A 44 11.00 -6.27 -10.67
C ARG A 44 10.25 -7.15 -11.68
N ARG A 45 10.43 -8.47 -11.63
CA ARG A 45 9.75 -9.43 -12.53
C ARG A 45 8.27 -9.66 -12.21
N ARG A 46 7.80 -9.23 -11.04
CA ARG A 46 6.44 -9.47 -10.54
C ARG A 46 5.57 -8.21 -10.52
N ILE A 47 6.13 -7.05 -10.87
CA ILE A 47 5.40 -5.78 -10.92
C ILE A 47 4.66 -5.66 -12.25
N PHE A 48 3.35 -5.39 -12.18
CA PHE A 48 2.55 -5.03 -13.34
C PHE A 48 2.68 -3.54 -13.60
N LEU A 49 3.28 -3.18 -14.75
CA LEU A 49 3.51 -1.80 -15.17
C LEU A 49 2.41 -1.34 -16.13
N THR A 50 2.10 -0.05 -16.07
CA THR A 50 1.26 0.66 -17.02
C THR A 50 1.78 2.09 -17.17
N GLU A 51 1.38 2.76 -18.25
CA GLU A 51 1.68 4.17 -18.45
C GLU A 51 0.39 4.99 -18.36
N SER A 52 0.49 6.21 -17.82
CA SER A 52 -0.61 7.18 -17.86
C SER A 52 -0.58 8.00 -19.15
N GLU A 53 -1.64 8.75 -19.43
CA GLU A 53 -1.74 9.63 -20.62
C GLU A 53 -0.67 10.74 -20.63
N THR A 54 -0.06 11.04 -19.49
CA THR A 54 1.02 12.04 -19.35
C THR A 54 2.42 11.44 -19.44
N GLY A 55 2.55 10.14 -19.74
CA GLY A 55 3.83 9.43 -19.84
C GLY A 55 4.43 9.00 -18.49
N GLN A 56 3.68 9.15 -17.38
CA GLN A 56 4.15 8.68 -16.08
C GLN A 56 4.05 7.15 -15.97
N THR A 57 5.14 6.50 -15.59
CA THR A 57 5.18 5.07 -15.28
C THR A 57 4.47 4.77 -13.97
N LEU A 58 3.44 3.94 -14.04
CA LEU A 58 2.64 3.50 -12.91
C LEU A 58 2.73 1.98 -12.78
N CYS A 59 2.38 1.47 -11.61
CA CYS A 59 2.25 0.06 -11.35
C CYS A 59 0.99 -0.28 -10.57
N LEU A 60 0.51 -1.52 -10.71
CA LEU A 60 -0.35 -2.08 -9.69
C LEU A 60 0.50 -2.30 -8.44
N ARG A 61 0.03 -1.77 -7.31
CA ARG A 61 0.67 -1.84 -6.01
C ARG A 61 1.12 -3.29 -5.74
N PRO A 62 2.43 -3.56 -5.66
CA PRO A 62 2.91 -4.90 -5.37
C PRO A 62 2.81 -5.24 -3.88
N GLU A 63 2.83 -4.24 -3.00
CA GLU A 63 2.83 -4.39 -1.54
C GLU A 63 2.43 -3.07 -0.84
N PHE A 64 2.19 -3.07 0.48
CA PHE A 64 1.62 -1.93 1.22
C PHE A 64 2.65 -1.06 1.97
N THR A 65 3.83 -1.59 2.25
CA THR A 65 4.87 -0.96 3.09
C THR A 65 5.39 0.34 2.50
N ILE A 66 5.86 0.35 1.25
CA ILE A 66 6.38 1.53 0.57
C ILE A 66 5.34 2.65 0.55
N PRO A 67 4.10 2.45 0.06
CA PRO A 67 3.13 3.55 -0.01
C PRO A 67 2.72 4.04 1.39
N VAL A 68 2.65 3.17 2.40
CA VAL A 68 2.38 3.59 3.79
C VAL A 68 3.54 4.40 4.38
N CYS A 69 4.79 4.01 4.11
CA CYS A 69 5.95 4.77 4.54
C CYS A 69 6.03 6.15 3.85
N LEU A 70 5.73 6.21 2.55
CA LEU A 70 5.69 7.47 1.80
C LEU A 70 4.60 8.41 2.36
N ASP A 71 3.40 7.88 2.65
CA ASP A 71 2.33 8.65 3.29
C ASP A 71 2.71 9.12 4.70
N HIS A 72 3.34 8.26 5.51
CA HIS A 72 3.83 8.62 6.84
C HIS A 72 4.80 9.81 6.79
N ILE A 73 5.76 9.79 5.86
CA ILE A 73 6.73 10.86 5.67
C ILE A 73 6.04 12.12 5.15
N SER A 74 5.17 12.00 4.14
CA SER A 74 4.47 13.13 3.53
C SER A 74 3.54 13.83 4.52
N SER A 75 2.83 13.08 5.35
CA SER A 75 1.93 13.60 6.39
C SER A 75 2.66 14.18 7.59
N GLN A 76 4.00 14.08 7.65
CA GLN A 76 4.82 14.51 8.80
C GLN A 76 4.28 13.97 10.14
N ALA A 77 3.78 12.74 10.11
CA ALA A 77 3.15 12.15 11.28
C ALA A 77 4.19 11.92 12.40
N GLY A 78 3.81 12.25 13.63
CA GLY A 78 4.65 11.96 14.80
C GLY A 78 4.94 10.46 14.96
N THR A 79 6.12 10.15 15.47
CA THR A 79 6.54 8.78 15.80
C THR A 79 6.54 8.54 17.31
N PRO A 80 6.20 7.33 17.79
CA PRO A 80 5.82 6.14 17.03
C PRO A 80 4.37 6.18 16.53
N ARG A 81 4.11 5.59 15.35
CA ARG A 81 2.77 5.38 14.79
C ARG A 81 2.58 3.92 14.38
N ARG A 82 1.37 3.40 14.58
CA ARG A 82 0.99 2.03 14.21
C ARG A 82 0.00 2.08 13.06
N TYR A 83 0.24 1.29 12.03
CA TYR A 83 -0.59 1.24 10.83
C TYR A 83 -1.16 -0.16 10.62
N SER A 84 -2.34 -0.25 10.02
CA SER A 84 -2.96 -1.49 9.58
C SER A 84 -3.61 -1.29 8.21
N TYR A 85 -3.63 -2.34 7.39
CA TYR A 85 -4.19 -2.33 6.04
C TYR A 85 -4.87 -3.67 5.75
N LEU A 86 -5.85 -3.65 4.86
CA LEU A 86 -6.55 -4.83 4.35
C LEU A 86 -6.92 -4.59 2.89
N GLY A 87 -6.44 -5.43 1.97
CA GLY A 87 -6.75 -5.32 0.55
C GLY A 87 -5.95 -6.27 -0.31
#